data_AF-A0A0F8WPT5-F1
#
_entry.id   AF-A0A0F8WPT5-F1
#
_cell.length_a   1.000
_cell.length_b   1.000
_cell.length_c   1.000
_cell.angle_alpha   90.00
_cell.angle_beta   90.00
_cell.angle_gamma   90.00
#
_symmetry.space_group_name_H-M   'P 1'
#
loop_
_entity.id
_entity.type
_entity.pdbx_description
1 polymer ?
#
loop_
_entity_poly.entity_id
_entity_poly.type
_entity_poly.pdbx_seq_one_letter_code
_entity_poly.pdbx_strand_id
1 'polypeptide(L)'
;MSNSKVLFVLQNAWRRGASPGERDWDDETWELALWQCQTGKRLREYIPDGVAFKVINASRDVANNGKAVYSADLDHVTLAIYQYSPDVVVLLGVEAQRLRRELYDVRILSMAHPCWRELSKVVTAAYREDIDLAIATGAGCQVNWRRDRSPVP
;
A
#
# COMPACT_ATOMS: atom_id res chain seq x y z
N MET A 1 -24.73 -7.01 -3.92
CA MET A 1 -23.43 -7.61 -3.56
C MET A 1 -22.61 -6.49 -2.94
N SER A 2 -22.08 -6.64 -1.73
CA SER A 2 -21.16 -5.64 -1.19
C SER A 2 -19.89 -5.65 -2.04
N ASN A 3 -19.54 -4.52 -2.65
CA ASN A 3 -18.25 -4.39 -3.31
C ASN A 3 -17.17 -4.37 -2.22
N SER A 4 -16.32 -5.39 -2.21
CA SER A 4 -15.19 -5.47 -1.27
C SER A 4 -14.29 -4.25 -1.45
N LYS A 5 -13.76 -3.74 -0.34
CA LYS A 5 -12.94 -2.54 -0.27
C LYS A 5 -11.51 -2.87 0.14
N VAL A 6 -10.54 -2.42 -0.65
CA VAL A 6 -9.11 -2.58 -0.34
C VAL A 6 -8.43 -1.23 -0.17
N LEU A 7 -7.67 -1.07 0.90
CA LEU A 7 -6.80 0.09 1.12
C LEU A 7 -5.35 -0.31 0.84
N PHE A 8 -4.74 0.28 -0.18
CA PHE A 8 -3.32 0.13 -0.45
C PHE A 8 -2.54 1.26 0.23
N VAL A 9 -1.52 0.90 1.01
CA VAL A 9 -0.68 1.86 1.74
C VAL A 9 0.74 1.77 1.19
N LEU A 10 1.13 2.76 0.41
CA LEU A 10 2.48 2.95 -0.13
C LEU A 10 3.39 3.59 0.93
N GLN A 11 4.65 3.82 0.59
CA GLN A 11 5.64 4.35 1.53
C GLN A 11 5.45 5.85 1.82
N ASN A 12 5.87 6.69 0.90
CA ASN A 12 5.72 8.14 0.91
C ASN A 12 5.66 8.63 -0.53
N ALA A 13 5.05 9.78 -0.76
CA ALA A 13 5.04 10.40 -2.07
C ALA A 13 6.45 10.93 -2.42
N TRP A 14 6.71 11.10 -3.72
CA TRP A 14 7.89 11.80 -4.24
C TRP A 14 7.49 12.70 -5.40
N ARG A 15 7.98 13.95 -5.40
CA ARG A 15 7.84 14.87 -6.52
C ARG A 15 9.12 15.66 -6.74
N ARG A 16 9.48 15.89 -8.00
CA ARG A 16 10.57 16.80 -8.34
C ARG A 16 10.21 18.22 -7.90
N GLY A 17 11.11 18.88 -7.19
CA GLY A 17 10.93 20.26 -6.73
C GLY A 17 10.09 20.39 -5.46
N ALA A 18 9.68 19.28 -4.83
CA ALA A 18 9.09 19.34 -3.49
C ALA A 18 10.12 19.84 -2.48
N SER A 19 9.66 20.63 -1.51
CA SER A 19 10.49 20.96 -0.36
C SER A 19 10.67 19.72 0.54
N PRO A 20 11.82 19.53 1.21
CA PRO A 20 11.99 18.40 2.13
C PRO A 20 10.91 18.42 3.22
N GLY A 21 10.14 17.34 3.36
CA GLY A 21 9.06 17.27 4.34
C GLY A 21 7.86 18.15 4.00
N GLU A 22 7.72 18.58 2.74
CA GLU A 22 6.50 19.22 2.25
C GLU A 22 5.32 18.29 2.55
N ARG A 23 4.29 18.83 3.19
CA ARG A 23 3.03 18.14 3.46
C ARG A 23 1.98 18.62 2.47
N ASP A 24 0.88 17.87 2.42
CA ASP A 24 -0.35 18.33 1.77
C ASP A 24 -0.23 18.50 0.25
N TRP A 25 0.43 17.53 -0.40
CA TRP A 25 0.20 17.35 -1.83
C TRP A 25 -1.26 16.97 -2.03
N ASP A 26 -2.01 17.90 -2.62
CA ASP A 26 -3.40 17.73 -3.04
C ASP A 26 -3.70 16.31 -3.58
N ASP A 27 -4.73 15.69 -3.01
CA ASP A 27 -5.07 14.27 -3.23
C ASP A 27 -5.34 13.98 -4.70
N GLU A 28 -6.08 14.84 -5.42
CA GLU A 28 -6.42 14.65 -6.83
C GLU A 28 -5.15 14.71 -7.70
N THR A 29 -4.30 15.71 -7.45
CA THR A 29 -3.05 15.89 -8.18
C THR A 29 -2.07 14.74 -7.89
N TRP A 30 -1.99 14.31 -6.63
CA TRP A 30 -1.16 13.19 -6.22
C TRP A 30 -1.64 11.88 -6.87
N GLU A 31 -2.94 11.62 -6.84
CA GLU A 31 -3.52 10.41 -7.42
C GLU A 31 -3.30 10.37 -8.94
N LEU A 32 -3.50 11.49 -9.63
CA LEU A 32 -3.19 11.62 -11.05
C LEU A 32 -1.72 11.30 -11.34
N ALA A 33 -0.80 11.85 -10.54
CA ALA A 33 0.63 11.61 -10.69
C ALA A 33 1.01 10.14 -10.41
N LEU A 34 0.41 9.53 -9.38
CA LEU A 34 0.59 8.12 -9.05
C LEU A 34 0.24 7.25 -10.25
N TRP A 35 -0.94 7.44 -10.85
CA TRP A 35 -1.41 6.58 -11.94
C TRP A 35 -0.64 6.76 -13.26
N GLN A 36 0.03 7.89 -13.43
CA GLN A 36 0.88 8.13 -14.60
C GLN A 36 2.31 7.55 -14.46
N CYS A 37 2.76 7.32 -13.23
CA CYS A 37 4.11 6.82 -12.96
C CYS A 37 4.24 5.29 -13.02
N GLN A 38 5.47 4.79 -13.03
CA GLN A 38 5.76 3.35 -13.10
C GLN A 38 5.23 2.58 -11.88
N THR A 39 5.25 3.19 -10.69
CA THR A 39 4.69 2.59 -9.46
C THR A 39 3.20 2.35 -9.63
N GLY A 40 2.43 3.34 -10.06
CA GLY A 40 0.98 3.20 -10.26
C GLY A 40 0.64 2.19 -11.36
N LYS A 41 1.38 2.19 -12.47
CA LYS A 41 1.20 1.19 -13.55
C LYS A 41 1.33 -0.24 -13.04
N ARG A 42 2.36 -0.52 -12.22
CA ARG A 42 2.56 -1.84 -11.61
C ARG A 42 1.54 -2.12 -10.51
N LEU A 43 1.17 -1.13 -9.71
CA LEU A 43 0.16 -1.28 -8.67
C LEU A 43 -1.19 -1.71 -9.25
N ARG A 44 -1.56 -1.23 -10.45
CA ARG A 44 -2.79 -1.69 -11.14
C ARG A 44 -2.83 -3.19 -11.36
N GLU A 45 -1.69 -3.85 -11.51
CA GLU A 45 -1.63 -5.31 -11.67
C GLU A 45 -1.95 -6.06 -10.37
N TYR A 46 -1.84 -5.41 -9.21
CA TYR A 46 -2.17 -5.98 -7.90
C TYR A 46 -3.69 -5.96 -7.65
N ILE A 47 -4.40 -5.02 -8.27
CA ILE A 47 -5.80 -4.72 -7.98
C ILE A 47 -6.68 -5.76 -8.67
N PRO A 48 -7.48 -6.55 -7.93
CA PRO A 48 -8.41 -7.46 -8.56
C PRO A 48 -9.58 -6.73 -9.23
N ASP A 49 -10.15 -7.37 -10.26
CA ASP A 49 -11.27 -6.79 -11.00
C ASP A 49 -12.53 -6.68 -10.13
N GLY A 50 -13.26 -5.56 -10.28
CA GLY A 50 -14.52 -5.33 -9.55
C GLY A 50 -14.38 -4.95 -8.07
N VAL A 51 -13.16 -4.79 -7.56
CA VAL A 51 -12.88 -4.36 -6.19
C VAL A 51 -12.88 -2.83 -6.10
N ALA A 52 -13.52 -2.30 -5.05
CA ALA A 52 -13.39 -0.89 -4.70
C ALA A 52 -12.06 -0.67 -3.98
N PHE A 53 -11.25 0.31 -4.39
CA PHE A 53 -9.96 0.54 -3.75
C PHE A 53 -9.67 2.02 -3.48
N LYS A 54 -8.84 2.25 -2.48
CA LYS A 54 -8.18 3.53 -2.22
C LYS A 54 -6.68 3.28 -2.09
N VAL A 55 -5.87 4.25 -2.55
CA VAL A 55 -4.43 4.24 -2.33
C VAL A 55 -4.06 5.44 -1.48
N ILE A 56 -3.21 5.24 -0.49
CA ILE A 56 -2.62 6.29 0.33
C ILE A 56 -1.12 6.03 0.49
N ASN A 57 -0.39 6.98 1.09
CA ASN A 57 0.96 6.74 1.58
C ASN A 57 0.93 6.54 3.10
N ALA A 58 1.91 5.81 3.63
CA ALA A 58 2.08 5.64 5.06
C ALA A 58 2.54 6.93 5.72
N SER A 59 3.31 7.77 5.02
CA SER A 59 3.70 9.11 5.46
C SER A 59 2.98 10.19 4.66
N ARG A 60 2.61 11.28 5.33
CA ARG A 60 2.10 12.51 4.70
C ARG A 60 3.20 13.38 4.08
N ASP A 61 4.46 13.10 4.41
CA ASP A 61 5.59 13.88 3.94
C ASP A 61 5.96 13.49 2.50
N VAL A 62 6.19 14.50 1.66
CA VAL A 62 6.58 14.35 0.26
C VAL A 62 8.09 14.44 0.14
N ALA A 63 8.67 13.43 -0.49
CA ALA A 63 10.09 13.40 -0.78
C ALA A 63 10.45 14.36 -1.91
N ASN A 64 11.61 15.00 -1.77
CA ASN A 64 12.24 15.81 -2.82
C ASN A 64 13.05 14.95 -3.82
N ASN A 65 13.38 13.70 -3.45
CA ASN A 65 14.09 12.74 -4.30
C ASN A 65 13.56 11.31 -4.09
N GLY A 66 13.70 10.45 -5.09
CA GLY A 66 13.15 9.08 -5.06
C GLY A 66 13.83 8.11 -4.09
N LYS A 67 14.85 8.54 -3.33
CA LYS A 67 15.52 7.75 -2.29
C LYS A 67 15.14 8.19 -0.87
N ALA A 68 14.49 9.34 -0.71
CA ALA A 68 14.10 9.81 0.61
C ALA A 68 12.94 8.96 1.14
N VAL A 69 13.10 8.53 2.39
CA VAL A 69 12.20 7.63 3.11
C VAL A 69 11.76 8.35 4.36
N TYR A 70 10.45 8.47 4.56
CA TYR A 70 9.87 9.04 5.77
C TYR A 70 9.19 7.96 6.59
N SER A 71 9.18 8.16 7.91
CA SER A 71 8.49 7.27 8.84
C SER A 71 6.99 7.27 8.57
N ALA A 72 6.38 6.10 8.76
CA ALA A 72 4.95 5.93 8.70
C ALA A 72 4.25 6.74 9.81
N ASP A 73 3.11 7.34 9.47
CA ASP A 73 2.22 8.11 10.32
C ASP A 73 1.01 7.22 10.68
N LEU A 74 1.03 6.68 11.90
CA LEU A 74 -0.01 5.76 12.38
C LEU A 74 -1.38 6.42 12.43
N ASP A 75 -1.47 7.67 12.89
CA ASP A 75 -2.72 8.40 13.04
C ASP A 75 -3.36 8.66 11.67
N HIS A 76 -2.54 9.06 10.69
CA HIS A 76 -2.98 9.24 9.31
C HIS A 76 -3.58 7.95 8.71
N VAL A 77 -2.86 6.83 8.82
CA VAL A 77 -3.32 5.56 8.26
C VAL A 77 -4.54 5.03 9.02
N THR A 78 -4.58 5.18 10.34
CA THR A 78 -5.74 4.78 11.16
C THR A 78 -6.99 5.59 10.80
N LEU A 79 -6.85 6.90 10.61
CA LEU A 79 -7.94 7.75 10.14
C LEU A 79 -8.45 7.33 8.75
N ALA A 80 -7.54 7.02 7.82
CA ALA A 80 -7.91 6.56 6.49
C ALA A 80 -8.65 5.20 6.53
N ILE A 81 -8.20 4.27 7.39
CA ILE A 81 -8.88 3.01 7.65
C ILE A 81 -10.29 3.26 8.18
N TYR A 82 -10.45 4.12 9.19
CA TYR A 82 -11.75 4.45 9.77
C TYR A 82 -12.71 5.05 8.72
N GLN A 83 -12.25 6.06 7.98
CA GLN A 83 -13.07 6.76 6.98
C GLN A 83 -13.45 5.89 5.79
N TYR A 84 -12.51 5.08 5.29
CA TYR A 84 -12.74 4.26 4.11
C TYR A 84 -13.44 2.93 4.44
N SER A 85 -13.21 2.42 5.66
CA SER A 85 -13.67 1.12 6.15
C SER A 85 -13.31 -0.03 5.19
N PRO A 86 -12.01 -0.29 4.94
CA PRO A 86 -11.58 -1.38 4.06
C PRO A 86 -11.77 -2.75 4.70
N ASP A 87 -12.04 -3.77 3.88
CA ASP A 87 -12.03 -5.17 4.28
C ASP A 87 -10.60 -5.71 4.41
N VAL A 88 -9.68 -5.18 3.58
CA VAL A 88 -8.27 -5.56 3.54
C VAL A 88 -7.39 -4.32 3.42
N VAL A 89 -6.33 -4.26 4.21
CA VAL A 89 -5.26 -3.28 4.11
C VAL A 89 -4.01 -3.95 3.54
N VAL A 90 -3.44 -3.40 2.48
CA VAL A 90 -2.23 -3.91 1.83
C VAL A 90 -1.09 -2.92 2.07
N LEU A 91 -0.14 -3.30 2.92
CA LEU A 91 1.06 -2.52 3.24
C LEU A 91 2.17 -2.82 2.22
N LEU A 92 2.58 -1.80 1.45
CA LEU A 92 3.50 -1.92 0.33
C LEU A 92 4.86 -1.30 0.67
N GLY A 93 5.86 -2.16 0.85
CA GLY A 93 7.23 -1.75 1.19
C GLY A 93 7.50 -1.65 2.69
N VAL A 94 8.79 -1.49 3.03
CA VAL A 94 9.29 -1.68 4.40
C VAL A 94 8.67 -0.68 5.39
N GLU A 95 8.61 0.61 5.08
CA GLU A 95 8.07 1.58 6.04
C GLU A 95 6.58 1.40 6.27
N ALA A 96 5.79 1.16 5.22
CA ALA A 96 4.37 0.87 5.39
C ALA A 96 4.15 -0.38 6.26
N GLN A 97 4.97 -1.42 6.07
CA GLN A 97 4.90 -2.66 6.84
C GLN A 97 5.23 -2.49 8.33
N ARG A 98 5.91 -1.40 8.73
CA ARG A 98 6.15 -1.11 10.16
C ARG A 98 4.85 -0.91 10.93
N LEU A 99 3.79 -0.41 10.27
CA LEU A 99 2.47 -0.21 10.87
C LEU A 99 1.75 -1.52 11.22
N ARG A 100 2.21 -2.67 10.71
CA ARG A 100 1.53 -3.96 10.90
C ARG A 100 1.32 -4.34 12.37
N ARG A 101 2.24 -3.95 13.26
CA ARG A 101 2.14 -4.27 14.69
C ARG A 101 1.15 -3.38 15.44
N GLU A 102 0.90 -2.20 14.89
CA GLU A 102 0.05 -1.17 15.51
C GLU A 102 -1.41 -1.28 15.03
N LEU A 103 -1.63 -1.83 13.84
CA LEU A 103 -2.94 -2.00 13.22
C LEU A 103 -3.51 -3.41 13.52
N TYR A 104 -4.19 -3.57 14.66
CA TYR A 104 -4.63 -4.90 15.14
C TYR A 104 -6.06 -5.31 14.71
N ASP A 105 -6.94 -4.35 14.39
CA ASP A 105 -8.35 -4.59 14.09
C ASP A 105 -8.68 -4.77 12.59
N VAL A 106 -7.66 -4.78 11.74
CA VAL A 106 -7.82 -4.90 10.28
C VAL A 106 -7.05 -6.08 9.72
N ARG A 107 -7.58 -6.69 8.65
CA ARG A 107 -6.86 -7.72 7.90
C ARG A 107 -5.75 -7.06 7.09
N ILE A 108 -4.51 -7.42 7.39
CA ILE A 108 -3.33 -6.82 6.76
C ILE A 108 -2.58 -7.84 5.90
N LEU A 109 -2.28 -7.45 4.67
CA LEU A 109 -1.31 -8.11 3.81
C LEU A 109 -0.04 -7.24 3.72
N SER A 110 1.12 -7.88 3.72
CA SER A 110 2.41 -7.22 3.56
C SER A 110 3.03 -7.65 2.24
N MET A 111 3.29 -6.69 1.36
CA MET A 111 3.76 -6.95 0.01
C MET A 111 4.94 -6.05 -0.35
N ALA A 112 5.74 -6.48 -1.32
CA ALA A 112 6.81 -5.66 -1.85
C ALA A 112 6.24 -4.41 -2.53
N HIS A 113 6.97 -3.29 -2.42
CA HIS A 113 6.59 -2.04 -3.06
C HIS A 113 6.57 -2.21 -4.59
N PRO A 114 5.59 -1.65 -5.34
CA PRO A 114 5.51 -1.86 -6.79
C PRO A 114 6.73 -1.34 -7.57
N CYS A 115 7.46 -0.36 -7.03
CA CYS A 115 8.72 0.12 -7.63
C CYS A 115 9.93 -0.81 -7.43
N TRP A 116 9.80 -1.89 -6.65
CA TRP A 116 10.90 -2.81 -6.42
C TRP A 116 11.36 -3.44 -7.74
N ARG A 117 12.67 -3.40 -8.00
CA ARG A 117 13.23 -3.79 -9.30
C ARG A 117 13.08 -5.28 -9.57
N GLU A 118 13.18 -6.10 -8.53
CA GLU A 118 13.10 -7.56 -8.60
C GLU A 118 11.67 -8.11 -8.59
N LEU A 119 10.66 -7.23 -8.61
CA LEU A 119 9.27 -7.66 -8.67
C LEU A 119 8.97 -8.27 -10.04
N SER A 120 8.83 -9.59 -10.08
CA SER A 120 8.47 -10.33 -11.29
C SER A 120 6.96 -10.41 -11.49
N LYS A 121 6.51 -10.61 -12.73
CA LYS A 121 5.08 -10.80 -13.06
C LYS A 121 4.44 -11.96 -12.29
N VAL A 122 5.21 -13.02 -12.02
CA VAL A 122 4.74 -14.18 -11.25
C VAL A 122 4.46 -13.78 -9.80
N VAL A 123 5.34 -12.97 -9.19
CA VAL A 123 5.11 -12.45 -7.84
C VAL A 123 3.92 -11.50 -7.80
N THR A 124 3.79 -10.62 -8.80
CA THR A 124 2.64 -9.72 -8.92
C THR A 124 1.31 -10.48 -9.01
N ALA A 125 1.25 -11.53 -9.83
CA ALA A 125 0.06 -12.37 -9.94
C ALA A 125 -0.29 -13.06 -8.61
N ALA A 126 0.71 -13.60 -7.91
CA ALA A 126 0.50 -14.21 -6.59
C ALA A 126 -0.03 -13.19 -5.57
N TYR A 127 0.42 -11.93 -5.61
CA TYR A 127 -0.14 -10.87 -4.76
C TYR A 127 -1.60 -10.58 -5.04
N ARG A 128 -1.99 -10.53 -6.33
CA ARG A 128 -3.40 -10.39 -6.69
C ARG A 128 -4.24 -11.54 -6.15
N GLU A 129 -3.78 -12.78 -6.30
CA GLU A 129 -4.44 -13.98 -5.75
C GLU A 129 -4.57 -13.92 -4.21
N ASP A 130 -3.51 -13.47 -3.52
CA ASP A 130 -3.53 -13.30 -2.06
C ASP A 130 -4.57 -12.25 -1.62
N ILE A 131 -4.76 -11.18 -2.40
CA ILE A 131 -5.80 -10.16 -2.16
C ILE A 131 -7.20 -10.75 -2.40
N ASP A 132 -7.40 -11.45 -3.53
CA ASP A 132 -8.67 -12.12 -3.84
C ASP A 132 -9.06 -13.12 -2.76
N LEU A 133 -8.11 -13.91 -2.27
CA LEU A 133 -8.33 -14.85 -1.17
C LEU A 133 -8.66 -14.13 0.15
N ALA A 134 -7.94 -13.06 0.46
CA ALA A 134 -8.20 -12.24 1.64
C ALA A 134 -9.58 -11.57 1.60
N ILE A 135 -10.08 -11.23 0.42
CA ILE A 135 -11.45 -10.73 0.23
C ILE A 135 -12.47 -11.85 0.40
N ALA A 136 -12.27 -12.99 -0.28
CA ALA A 136 -13.23 -14.09 -0.31
C ALA A 136 -13.46 -14.73 1.07
N THR A 137 -12.43 -14.73 1.93
CA THR A 137 -12.47 -15.33 3.27
C THR A 137 -12.92 -14.34 4.36
N GLY A 138 -13.79 -13.38 4.04
CA GLY A 138 -14.21 -12.25 4.88
C GLY A 138 -14.11 -12.45 6.42
N ALA A 139 -13.48 -11.48 7.08
CA ALA A 139 -13.23 -11.34 8.53
C ALA A 139 -12.51 -12.49 9.28
N GLY A 140 -11.44 -12.14 10.02
CA GLY A 140 -10.94 -12.98 11.13
C GLY A 140 -9.75 -13.91 10.87
N CYS A 141 -8.99 -13.74 9.79
CA CYS A 141 -7.76 -14.51 9.61
C CYS A 141 -6.58 -13.55 9.52
N GLN A 142 -5.86 -13.40 10.63
CA GLN A 142 -4.47 -12.93 10.63
C GLN A 142 -3.66 -13.97 9.86
N VAL A 143 -3.58 -13.86 8.53
CA VAL A 143 -2.64 -14.67 7.78
C VAL A 143 -1.27 -14.09 8.08
N ASN A 144 -0.61 -14.69 9.07
CA ASN A 144 0.80 -14.46 9.33
C ASN A 144 1.59 -14.98 8.13
N TRP A 145 1.73 -14.14 7.11
CA TRP A 145 2.69 -14.33 6.02
C TRP A 145 4.12 -14.20 6.58
N ARG A 146 4.56 -15.22 7.33
CA ARG A 146 5.95 -15.67 7.27
C ARG A 146 6.01 -16.67 6.13
N ARG A 147 6.11 -16.18 4.89
CA ARG A 147 6.80 -16.98 3.87
C ARG A 147 8.27 -16.71 4.11
N ASP A 148 8.97 -17.73 4.59
CA ASP A 148 10.42 -17.86 4.56
C ASP A 148 10.93 -17.68 3.12
N ARG A 149 11.02 -16.43 2.69
CA ARG A 149 11.81 -16.00 1.55
C ARG A 149 12.48 -14.70 1.94
N SER A 150 13.42 -14.86 2.87
CA SER A 150 14.63 -14.07 2.88
C SER A 150 15.11 -13.86 1.44
N PRO A 151 15.59 -12.66 1.13
CA PRO A 151 17.02 -12.59 0.93
C PRO A 151 17.59 -11.83 2.14
N VAL A 152 18.31 -12.57 2.96
CA VAL A 152 19.46 -12.01 3.66
C VAL A 152 20.62 -12.21 2.68
N PRO A 153 21.53 -11.25 2.47
CA PRO A 153 21.56 -9.83 2.86
C PRO A 153 21.35 -8.86 1.68
#